data_AF-A0A662XEG0-F1
#
_entry.id   AF-A0A662XEG0-F1
#
_cell.length_a   1.000
_cell.length_b   1.000
_cell.length_c   1.000
_cell.angle_alpha   90.00
_cell.angle_beta   90.00
_cell.angle_gamma   90.00
#
_symmetry.space_group_name_H-M   'P 1'
#
loop_
_entity.id
_entity.type
_entity.pdbx_description
1 polymer ?
#
loop_
_entity_poly.entity_id
_entity_poly.type
_entity_poly.pdbx_seq_one_letter_code
_entity_poly.pdbx_strand_id
1 'polypeptide(L)'
;MRKRSHLGGFEFMPRPNKVYYERMPARIGEGLSKKQYEQIEELGLLVDKDDQGILLQIFTKPLGDRATVFFEIIERVGCMADVAGRLEQAAGCGGFGKGNFSELFKSIEEYEKSLNV
;
A
#
# COMPACT_ATOMS: atom_id res chain seq x y z
N MET A 1 8.91 7.55 2.39
CA MET A 1 8.73 8.11 1.03
C MET A 1 8.44 9.63 0.96
N ARG A 2 8.85 10.46 1.94
CA ARG A 2 8.86 11.94 1.83
C ARG A 2 10.22 12.52 1.44
N LYS A 3 10.94 11.89 0.52
CA LYS A 3 12.09 12.56 -0.12
C LYS A 3 11.73 12.82 -1.57
N ARG A 4 11.08 13.96 -1.81
CA ARG A 4 11.13 14.63 -3.12
C ARG A 4 12.61 14.87 -3.43
N SER A 5 13.15 14.04 -4.29
CA SER A 5 14.40 14.33 -4.99
C SER A 5 14.15 15.53 -5.90
N HIS A 6 15.13 16.40 -6.01
CA HIS A 6 15.15 17.54 -6.94
C HIS A 6 15.30 17.06 -8.41
N LEU A 7 15.50 15.77 -8.63
CA LEU A 7 15.64 15.09 -9.92
C LEU A 7 14.39 14.30 -10.27
N GLY A 8 13.24 14.95 -10.46
CA GLY A 8 12.00 14.31 -10.92
C GLY A 8 11.48 13.16 -10.04
N GLY A 9 10.32 12.60 -10.40
CA GLY A 9 9.74 11.46 -9.70
C GLY A 9 8.27 11.23 -10.01
N PHE A 10 7.72 10.17 -9.42
CA PHE A 10 6.29 9.86 -9.52
C PHE A 10 5.50 10.52 -8.40
N GLU A 11 4.27 10.92 -8.73
CA GLU A 11 3.28 11.29 -7.73
C GLU A 11 2.53 10.05 -7.24
N PHE A 12 2.11 10.04 -5.99
CA PHE A 12 1.30 8.97 -5.41
C PHE A 12 -0.17 9.36 -5.37
N MET A 13 -1.03 8.35 -5.36
CA MET A 13 -2.45 8.53 -5.13
C MET A 13 -2.71 9.21 -3.77
N PRO A 14 -3.83 9.94 -3.61
CA PRO A 14 -4.18 10.54 -2.32
C PRO A 14 -4.18 9.49 -1.21
N ARG A 15 -3.67 9.88 -0.03
CA ARG A 15 -3.71 9.00 1.14
C ARG A 15 -5.16 8.73 1.56
N PRO A 16 -5.47 7.52 2.07
CA PRO A 16 -6.73 7.23 2.76
C PRO A 16 -7.09 8.25 3.84
N ASN A 17 -8.37 8.30 4.21
CA ASN A 17 -8.83 9.15 5.30
C ASN A 17 -8.26 8.68 6.66
N LYS A 18 -8.30 9.57 7.67
CA LYS A 18 -7.77 9.26 9.01
C LYS A 18 -8.45 8.03 9.65
N VAL A 19 -9.74 7.84 9.39
CA VAL A 19 -10.53 6.72 9.93
C VAL A 19 -9.98 5.37 9.45
N TYR A 20 -9.41 5.30 8.24
CA TYR A 20 -8.74 4.11 7.74
C TYR A 20 -7.58 3.68 8.67
N TYR A 21 -6.69 4.62 9.00
CA TYR A 21 -5.53 4.34 9.85
C TYR A 21 -5.90 4.09 11.31
N GLU A 22 -6.92 4.77 11.82
CA GLU A 22 -7.43 4.52 13.18
C GLU A 22 -8.00 3.11 13.34
N ARG A 23 -8.61 2.55 12.28
CA ARG A 23 -9.17 1.18 12.28
C ARG A 23 -8.16 0.09 11.92
N MET A 24 -7.01 0.47 11.36
CA MET A 24 -5.99 -0.46 10.88
C MET A 24 -5.44 -1.38 11.99
N PRO A 25 -5.09 -0.93 13.21
CA PRO A 25 -4.61 -1.82 14.26
C PRO A 25 -5.59 -2.93 14.63
N ALA A 26 -6.89 -2.67 14.59
CA ALA A 26 -7.92 -3.69 14.84
C ALA A 26 -8.00 -4.74 13.72
N ARG A 27 -7.65 -4.38 12.48
CA ARG A 27 -7.63 -5.30 11.33
C ARG A 27 -6.34 -6.12 11.27
N ILE A 28 -5.20 -5.47 11.50
CA ILE A 28 -3.87 -6.07 11.26
C ILE A 28 -3.31 -6.71 12.53
N GLY A 29 -3.66 -6.20 13.72
CA GLY A 29 -3.25 -6.73 15.02
C GLY A 29 -1.82 -6.37 15.39
N GLU A 30 -1.12 -7.27 16.10
CA GLU A 30 0.23 -7.01 16.64
C GLU A 30 1.36 -7.27 15.64
N GLY A 31 1.05 -7.53 14.36
CA GLY A 31 2.05 -7.81 13.33
C GLY A 31 2.93 -6.61 12.95
N LEU A 32 2.58 -5.42 13.41
CA LEU A 32 3.33 -4.17 13.19
C LEU A 32 3.44 -3.41 14.52
N SER A 33 4.59 -2.79 14.74
CA SER A 33 4.81 -1.91 15.89
C SER A 33 4.05 -0.59 15.75
N LYS A 34 3.80 0.09 16.87
CA LYS A 34 3.15 1.42 16.89
C LYS A 34 3.85 2.42 15.95
N LYS A 35 5.18 2.43 15.95
CA LYS A 35 5.99 3.31 15.08
C LYS A 35 5.79 2.99 13.59
N GLN A 36 5.65 1.71 13.23
CA GLN A 36 5.36 1.31 11.86
C GLN A 36 3.96 1.77 11.43
N TYR A 37 2.96 1.66 12.31
CA TYR A 37 1.63 2.20 12.02
C TYR A 37 1.63 3.71 11.79
N GLU A 38 2.37 4.48 12.60
CA GLU A 38 2.55 5.92 12.40
C GLU A 38 3.24 6.22 11.05
N GLN A 39 4.26 5.46 10.68
CA GLN A 39 4.95 5.61 9.40
C GLN A 39 4.04 5.26 8.21
N ILE A 40 3.23 4.22 8.31
CA ILE A 40 2.25 3.86 7.27
C ILE A 40 1.29 5.03 7.01
N GLU A 41 0.76 5.65 8.06
CA GLU A 41 -0.12 6.82 7.93
C GLU A 41 0.61 8.03 7.33
N GLU A 42 1.85 8.30 7.77
CA GLU A 42 2.64 9.40 7.25
C GLU A 42 2.94 9.24 5.75
N LEU A 43 3.19 8.01 5.31
CA LEU A 43 3.53 7.67 3.95
C LEU A 43 2.31 7.42 3.04
N GLY A 44 1.11 7.32 3.61
CA GLY A 44 -0.10 7.08 2.83
C GLY A 44 -0.26 5.63 2.37
N LEU A 45 0.34 4.65 3.07
CA LEU A 45 0.33 3.26 2.64
C LEU A 45 -1.02 2.59 2.94
N LEU A 46 -1.43 1.72 2.04
CA LEU A 46 -2.53 0.79 2.25
C LEU A 46 -1.96 -0.51 2.84
N VAL A 47 -2.70 -1.13 3.76
CA VAL A 47 -2.30 -2.39 4.40
C VAL A 47 -3.42 -3.40 4.27
N ASP A 48 -3.09 -4.60 3.79
CA ASP A 48 -3.96 -5.76 3.84
C ASP A 48 -3.30 -6.87 4.65
N LYS A 49 -4.13 -7.74 5.22
CA LYS A 49 -3.67 -8.92 5.94
C LYS A 49 -4.53 -10.10 5.55
N ASP A 50 -3.87 -11.21 5.25
CA ASP A 50 -4.52 -12.50 5.08
C ASP A 50 -4.09 -13.45 6.21
N ASP A 51 -4.47 -14.72 6.08
CA ASP A 51 -4.18 -15.75 7.08
C ASP A 51 -2.67 -16.05 7.20
N GLN A 52 -1.85 -15.65 6.22
CA GLN A 52 -0.45 -16.05 6.09
C GLN A 52 0.53 -14.89 6.30
N GLY A 53 0.13 -13.65 6.00
CA GLY A 53 0.99 -12.49 6.09
C GLY A 53 0.30 -11.15 5.87
N ILE A 54 1.12 -10.11 5.78
CA ILE A 54 0.72 -8.72 5.65
C ILE A 54 1.28 -8.17 4.34
N LEU A 55 0.44 -7.45 3.60
CA LEU A 55 0.78 -6.73 2.39
C LEU A 55 0.70 -5.23 2.67
N LEU A 56 1.82 -4.52 2.49
CA LEU A 56 1.86 -3.07 2.43
C LEU A 56 1.94 -2.67 0.96
N GLN A 57 1.17 -1.67 0.54
CA GLN A 57 1.11 -1.25 -0.86
C GLN A 57 0.85 0.25 -1.00
N ILE A 58 1.33 0.84 -2.09
CA ILE A 58 1.02 2.20 -2.51
C ILE A 58 1.00 2.30 -4.04
N PHE A 59 0.12 3.13 -4.57
CA PHE A 59 -0.06 3.32 -6.01
C PHE A 59 0.43 4.71 -6.44
N THR A 60 1.12 4.77 -7.57
CA THR A 60 1.42 6.03 -8.22
C THR A 60 0.20 6.56 -8.97
N LYS A 61 0.17 7.86 -9.26
CA LYS A 61 -0.64 8.40 -10.34
C LYS A 61 -0.19 7.80 -11.69
N PRO A 62 -0.99 7.96 -12.76
CA PRO A 62 -0.58 7.59 -14.10
C PRO A 62 0.79 8.17 -14.47
N LEU A 63 1.63 7.36 -15.13
CA LEU A 63 3.02 7.71 -15.42
C LEU A 63 3.18 8.69 -16.59
N GLY A 64 2.14 8.84 -17.40
CA GLY A 64 2.12 9.74 -18.55
C GLY A 64 0.79 10.47 -18.65
N ASP A 65 0.59 11.15 -19.78
CA ASP A 65 -0.53 12.08 -19.97
C ASP A 65 -1.91 11.41 -19.94
N ARG A 66 -1.97 10.08 -20.11
CA ARG A 66 -3.21 9.30 -20.11
C ARG A 66 -3.27 8.40 -18.89
N ALA A 67 -4.46 8.30 -18.28
CA ALA A 67 -4.77 7.39 -17.17
C ALA A 67 -4.77 5.92 -17.61
N THR A 68 -3.57 5.37 -17.85
CA THR A 68 -3.38 4.05 -18.46
C THR A 68 -2.44 3.17 -17.64
N VAL A 69 -1.18 3.56 -17.52
CA VAL A 69 -0.16 2.83 -16.77
C VAL A 69 0.17 3.58 -15.49
N PHE A 70 0.25 2.84 -14.39
CA PHE A 70 0.72 3.29 -13.08
C PHE A 70 1.60 2.20 -12.46
N PHE A 71 2.34 2.56 -11.41
CA PHE A 71 3.10 1.59 -10.63
C PHE A 71 2.42 1.32 -9.30
N GLU A 72 2.51 0.06 -8.88
CA GLU A 72 2.23 -0.38 -7.53
C GLU A 72 3.56 -0.77 -6.88
N ILE A 73 3.81 -0.23 -5.68
CA ILE A 73 5.00 -0.57 -4.88
C ILE A 73 4.50 -1.31 -3.65
N ILE A 74 5.04 -2.50 -3.43
CA ILE A 74 4.59 -3.40 -2.35
C ILE A 74 5.73 -3.90 -1.47
N GLU A 75 5.40 -4.23 -0.23
CA GLU A 75 6.22 -5.00 0.70
C GLU A 75 5.35 -6.12 1.31
N ARG A 76 5.90 -7.33 1.40
CA ARG A 76 5.24 -8.50 1.98
C ARG A 76 5.94 -8.90 3.27
N VAL A 77 5.19 -9.08 4.34
CA VAL A 77 5.72 -9.45 5.65
C VAL A 77 5.07 -10.75 6.10
N GLY A 78 5.90 -11.75 6.44
CA GLY A 78 5.45 -13.09 6.83
C GLY A 78 5.74 -14.16 5.78
N CYS A 79 5.07 -15.32 5.91
CA CYS A 79 5.19 -16.49 5.04
C CYS A 79 6.63 -16.96 4.76
N MET A 80 7.52 -16.85 5.76
CA MET A 80 8.88 -17.34 5.64
C MET A 80 8.91 -18.87 5.80
N ALA A 81 9.56 -19.55 4.88
CA ALA A 81 9.76 -20.99 4.91
C ALA A 81 11.23 -21.34 4.69
N ASP A 82 11.68 -22.42 5.30
CA ASP A 82 12.99 -22.99 4.96
C ASP A 82 12.84 -23.83 3.68
N VAL A 83 13.59 -23.46 2.66
CA VAL A 83 13.69 -24.18 1.40
C VAL A 83 15.15 -24.57 1.21
N ALA A 84 15.44 -25.84 1.48
CA ALA A 84 16.78 -26.42 1.35
C ALA A 84 17.87 -25.64 2.12
N GLY A 85 17.57 -25.22 3.35
CA GLY A 85 18.50 -24.47 4.21
C GLY A 85 18.59 -22.98 3.89
N ARG A 86 17.69 -22.45 3.06
CA ARG A 86 17.55 -21.01 2.80
C ARG A 86 16.19 -20.53 3.29
N LEU A 87 16.18 -19.41 4.01
CA LEU A 87 14.95 -18.77 4.40
C LEU A 87 14.39 -17.99 3.21
N GLU A 88 13.29 -18.48 2.64
CA GLU A 88 12.62 -17.88 1.48
C GLU A 88 11.21 -17.43 1.86
N GLN A 89 10.72 -16.36 1.23
CA GLN A 89 9.35 -15.90 1.40
C GLN A 89 8.46 -16.53 0.34
N ALA A 90 7.35 -17.15 0.74
CA ALA A 90 6.38 -17.70 -0.18
C ALA A 90 5.80 -16.60 -1.10
N ALA A 91 5.73 -16.89 -2.40
CA ALA A 91 5.14 -15.98 -3.37
C ALA A 91 3.67 -15.70 -3.03
N GLY A 92 3.25 -14.43 -3.13
CA GLY A 92 1.87 -14.03 -2.86
C GLY A 92 1.51 -13.87 -1.38
N CYS A 93 2.47 -13.92 -0.46
CA CYS A 93 2.25 -13.72 0.98
C CYS A 93 1.50 -12.42 1.32
N GLY A 94 0.33 -12.47 1.96
CA GLY A 94 -0.51 -11.30 2.21
C GLY A 94 -1.49 -10.98 1.07
N GLY A 95 -1.57 -11.83 0.05
CA GLY A 95 -2.53 -11.74 -1.05
C GLY A 95 -2.23 -10.61 -2.04
N PHE A 96 -3.27 -10.03 -2.62
CA PHE A 96 -3.17 -8.95 -3.63
C PHE A 96 -4.01 -7.74 -3.25
N GLY A 97 -4.20 -7.51 -1.95
CA GLY A 97 -4.86 -6.29 -1.49
C GLY A 97 -6.37 -6.24 -1.70
N LYS A 98 -7.06 -7.40 -1.74
CA LYS A 98 -8.52 -7.49 -1.97
C LYS A 98 -9.31 -6.58 -1.02
N GLY A 99 -8.88 -6.44 0.24
CA GLY A 99 -9.52 -5.57 1.22
C GLY A 99 -9.33 -4.08 0.92
N ASN A 100 -8.27 -3.71 0.21
CA ASN A 100 -7.93 -2.34 -0.12
C ASN A 100 -8.51 -1.85 -1.47
N PHE A 101 -9.05 -2.75 -2.31
CA PHE A 101 -9.68 -2.35 -3.58
C PHE A 101 -10.76 -1.29 -3.39
N SER A 102 -11.59 -1.41 -2.35
CA SER A 102 -12.64 -0.42 -2.09
C SER A 102 -12.09 0.96 -1.76
N GLU A 103 -10.94 1.05 -1.09
CA GLU A 103 -10.29 2.32 -0.77
C GLU A 103 -9.53 2.87 -1.97
N LEU A 104 -8.88 1.99 -2.75
CA LEU A 104 -8.22 2.35 -4.01
C LEU A 104 -9.20 2.96 -5.01
N PHE A 105 -10.36 2.34 -5.22
CA PHE A 105 -11.39 2.85 -6.13
C PHE A 105 -11.91 4.21 -5.68
N LYS A 106 -12.15 4.42 -4.38
CA LYS A 106 -12.54 5.74 -3.87
C LYS A 106 -11.47 6.79 -4.16
N SER A 107 -10.19 6.48 -3.92
CA SER A 107 -9.09 7.41 -4.21
C SER A 107 -8.97 7.72 -5.71
N ILE A 108 -9.24 6.75 -6.59
CA ILE A 108 -9.29 6.96 -8.04
C ILE A 108 -10.47 7.83 -8.43
N GLU A 109 -11.68 7.53 -7.97
CA GLU A 109 -12.89 8.31 -8.27
C GLU A 109 -12.79 9.76 -7.76
N GLU A 110 -12.22 9.97 -6.57
CA GLU A 110 -11.96 11.31 -6.04
C GLU A 110 -10.94 12.07 -6.89
N TYR A 111 -9.90 11.38 -7.37
CA TYR A 111 -8.93 11.97 -8.28
C TYR A 111 -9.56 12.32 -9.63
N GLU A 112 -10.37 11.45 -10.22
CA GLU A 112 -11.11 11.73 -11.45
C GLU A 112 -12.05 12.93 -11.30
N LYS A 113 -12.81 13.03 -10.20
CA LYS A 113 -13.65 14.20 -9.91
C LYS A 113 -12.87 15.50 -9.78
N SER A 114 -11.60 15.44 -9.39
CA SER A 114 -10.74 16.63 -9.30
C SER A 114 -10.24 17.10 -10.67
N LEU A 115 -10.29 16.23 -11.68
CA LEU A 115 -10.02 16.57 -13.06
C LEU A 115 -11.32 17.13 -13.63
N ASN A 116 -11.40 18.45 -13.83
CA ASN A 116 -12.54 19.13 -14.48
C ASN A 116 -12.61 18.78 -15.98
N VAL A 117 -12.85 17.51 -16.30
CA VAL A 117 -13.09 17.01 -17.66
C VAL A 117 -14.57 16.74 -17.87
#